data_AF-A0A968BR57-F1
#
_entry.id   AF-A0A968BR57-F1
#
_cell.length_a   1.000
_cell.length_b   1.000
_cell.length_c   1.000
_cell.angle_alpha   90.00
_cell.angle_beta   90.00
_cell.angle_gamma   90.00
#
_symmetry.space_group_name_H-M   'P 1'
#
loop_
_entity.id
_entity.type
_entity.pdbx_description
1 polymer ?
#
loop_
_entity_poly.entity_id
_entity_poly.type
_entity_poly.pdbx_seq_one_letter_code
_entity_poly.pdbx_strand_id
1 'polypeptide(L)' 'PAKLTKAMAIDGAFNRTDLIAGDTLWLEKGNPVSEDAVRCGPRIGISFAEEKDRQAPWRFWIRDNPHVSR' A
#
# COMPACT_ATOMS: atom_id res chain seq x y z
N PRO A 1 2.59 7.12 -1.02
CA PRO A 1 1.95 6.55 -2.25
C PRO A 1 2.51 7.15 -3.55
N ALA A 2 2.37 8.46 -3.79
CA ALA A 2 2.72 9.09 -5.09
C ALA A 2 4.20 8.99 -5.51
N LYS A 3 5.14 8.81 -4.57
CA LYS A 3 6.57 8.61 -4.89
C LYS A 3 6.80 7.28 -5.61
N LEU A 4 6.12 6.22 -5.20
CA LEU A 4 6.21 4.89 -5.82
C LEU A 4 5.71 4.93 -7.25
N THR A 5 4.52 5.49 -7.47
CA THR A 5 3.91 5.54 -8.81
C THR A 5 4.76 6.34 -9.79
N LYS A 6 5.32 7.47 -9.35
CA LYS A 6 6.29 8.24 -10.16
C LYS A 6 7.55 7.43 -10.49
N ALA A 7 8.14 6.75 -9.51
CA ALA A 7 9.35 5.96 -9.72
C ALA A 7 9.13 4.79 -10.68
N MET A 8 7.91 4.24 -10.71
CA MET A 8 7.53 3.11 -11.58
C MET A 8 6.83 3.55 -12.89
N ALA A 9 6.76 4.84 -13.18
CA ALA A 9 6.02 5.39 -14.33
C ALA A 9 4.56 4.92 -14.42
N ILE A 10 3.91 4.72 -13.26
CA ILE A 10 2.49 4.37 -13.17
C ILE A 10 1.68 5.66 -13.12
N ASP A 11 0.83 5.85 -14.12
CA ASP A 11 -0.07 6.99 -14.25
C ASP A 11 -1.55 6.56 -14.40
N GLY A 12 -2.41 7.49 -14.81
CA GLY A 12 -3.84 7.24 -14.97
C GLY A 12 -4.21 6.24 -16.07
N ALA A 13 -3.31 5.97 -17.03
CA ALA A 13 -3.56 5.00 -18.11
C ALA A 13 -3.63 3.56 -17.59
N PHE A 14 -3.01 3.28 -16.42
CA PHE A 14 -3.05 1.98 -15.77
C PHE A 14 -4.32 1.74 -14.94
N ASN A 15 -5.23 2.71 -14.87
CA ASN A 15 -6.48 2.53 -14.15
C ASN A 15 -7.32 1.42 -14.83
N ARG A 16 -7.80 0.47 -14.03
CA ARG A 16 -8.52 -0.74 -14.48
C ARG A 16 -7.69 -1.78 -15.24
N THR A 17 -6.36 -1.66 -15.25
CA THR A 17 -5.49 -2.74 -15.75
C THR A 17 -5.70 -4.02 -14.95
N ASP A 18 -5.75 -5.15 -15.66
CA ASP A 18 -5.80 -6.48 -15.05
C ASP A 18 -4.42 -6.87 -14.51
N LEU A 19 -4.29 -7.03 -13.19
CA LEU A 19 -3.06 -7.42 -12.52
C LEU A 19 -2.82 -8.94 -12.47
N ILE A 20 -3.79 -9.74 -12.94
CA ILE A 20 -3.75 -11.22 -12.92
C ILE A 20 -3.35 -11.75 -14.28
N ALA A 21 -4.04 -11.34 -15.34
CA ALA A 21 -3.82 -11.83 -16.71
C ALA A 21 -3.10 -10.83 -17.62
N GLY A 22 -2.91 -9.59 -17.17
CA GLY A 22 -2.19 -8.56 -17.94
C GLY A 22 -0.67 -8.74 -17.91
N ASP A 23 0.00 -8.05 -18.84
CA ASP A 23 1.45 -8.11 -19.06
C ASP A 23 2.17 -6.77 -18.84
N THR A 24 1.42 -5.69 -18.58
CA THR A 24 1.96 -4.32 -18.43
C THR A 24 2.24 -3.93 -16.98
N LEU A 25 1.50 -4.50 -16.02
CA LEU A 25 1.70 -4.33 -14.59
C LEU A 25 1.21 -5.60 -13.89
N TRP A 26 2.06 -6.25 -13.12
CA TRP A 26 1.76 -7.52 -12.47
C TRP A 26 2.31 -7.56 -11.04
N LEU A 27 1.86 -8.56 -10.29
CA LEU A 27 2.38 -8.88 -8.96
C LEU A 27 3.14 -10.20 -9.02
N GLU A 28 4.30 -10.25 -8.37
CA GLU A 28 5.09 -11.47 -8.22
C GLU A 28 5.07 -11.95 -6.78
N LYS A 29 5.34 -13.25 -6.60
CA LYS A 29 5.43 -13.84 -5.27
C LYS A 29 6.64 -13.25 -4.54
N GLY A 30 6.36 -12.46 -3.51
CA GLY A 30 7.37 -11.93 -2.61
C GLY A 30 7.86 -12.96 -1.59
N ASN A 31 8.83 -12.53 -0.78
CA ASN A 31 9.29 -13.29 0.38
C ASN A 31 8.19 -13.33 1.46
N PRO A 32 7.97 -14.47 2.13
CA PRO A 32 7.05 -14.55 3.26
C PRO A 32 7.45 -13.57 4.37
N VAL A 33 6.44 -12.93 4.97
CA VAL A 33 6.60 -12.03 6.12
C VAL A 33 5.92 -12.68 7.33
N SER A 34 6.64 -12.78 8.45
CA SER A 34 6.05 -13.27 9.71
C SER A 34 4.97 -12.33 10.21
N GLU A 35 3.89 -12.88 10.77
CA GLU A 35 2.80 -12.09 11.38
C GLU A 35 3.32 -11.14 12.46
N ASP A 36 4.31 -11.57 13.26
CA ASP A 36 4.93 -10.76 14.31
C ASP A 36 5.70 -9.54 13.77
N ALA A 37 6.04 -9.55 12.49
CA ALA A 37 6.68 -8.43 11.81
C ALA A 37 5.66 -7.45 11.21
N VAL A 38 4.39 -7.83 11.07
CA VAL A 38 3.35 -6.94 10.54
C VAL A 38 2.85 -6.01 11.66
N ARG A 39 2.73 -4.73 11.35
CA ARG A 39 2.12 -3.72 12.21
C ARG A 39 0.93 -3.11 11.50
N CYS A 40 -0.07 -2.72 12.29
CA CYS A 40 -1.26 -2.05 11.80
C CYS A 40 -1.55 -0.76 12.56
N GLY A 41 -2.33 0.13 11.95
CA GLY A 41 -2.75 1.39 12.57
C GLY A 41 -3.57 2.28 11.64
N PRO A 42 -3.83 3.52 12.08
CA PRO A 42 -4.57 4.52 11.31
C PRO A 42 -4.03 4.75 9.90
N ARG A 43 -4.94 4.99 8.95
CA ARG A 43 -4.60 5.40 7.58
C ARG A 43 -4.12 6.86 7.56
N ILE A 44 -3.23 7.18 6.62
CA ILE A 44 -2.69 8.54 6.45
C ILE A 44 -3.64 9.36 5.57
N GLY A 45 -3.85 10.65 5.92
CA GLY A 45 -4.52 11.61 5.03
C GLY A 45 -6.05 11.52 5.00
N ILE A 46 -6.67 10.85 5.99
CA ILE A 46 -8.13 10.68 6.09
C ILE A 46 -8.74 11.47 7.25
N SER A 47 -8.18 12.63 7.60
CA SER A 47 -8.66 13.45 8.74
C SER A 47 -10.12 13.89 8.60
N PHE A 48 -10.65 13.91 7.37
CA PHE A 48 -12.03 14.22 7.03
C PHE A 48 -13.03 13.09 7.34
N ALA A 49 -12.56 11.87 7.57
CA ALA A 49 -13.43 10.71 7.81
C ALA A 49 -13.99 10.71 9.24
N GLU A 50 -15.01 9.89 9.49
CA GLU A 50 -15.57 9.67 10.82
C GLU A 50 -14.50 9.13 11.79
N GLU A 51 -14.63 9.47 13.08
CA GLU A 51 -13.63 9.07 14.08
C GLU A 51 -13.35 7.57 14.09
N LYS A 52 -14.40 6.75 13.96
CA LYS A 52 -14.26 5.29 13.87
C LYS A 52 -13.33 4.85 12.73
N ASP A 53 -13.40 5.54 11.58
CA ASP A 53 -12.64 5.22 10.37
C ASP A 53 -11.21 5.77 10.44
N ARG A 54 -11.02 6.88 11.16
CA ARG A 54 -9.71 7.45 11.47
C ARG A 54 -8.91 6.55 12.42
N GLN A 55 -9.57 5.98 13.43
CA GLN A 55 -8.93 5.10 14.41
C GLN A 55 -8.80 3.64 13.94
N ALA A 56 -9.51 3.26 12.88
CA ALA A 56 -9.48 1.90 12.36
C ALA A 56 -8.05 1.48 11.93
N PRO A 57 -7.58 0.28 12.31
CA PRO A 57 -6.23 -0.20 12.04
C PRO A 57 -6.08 -0.79 10.63
N TRP A 58 -6.44 -0.02 9.61
CA TRP A 58 -6.52 -0.49 8.21
C TRP A 58 -5.32 -0.13 7.34
N ARG A 59 -4.25 0.36 7.95
CA ARG A 59 -2.96 0.52 7.28
C ARG A 59 -2.00 -0.53 7.84
N PHE A 60 -1.34 -1.27 6.97
CA PHE A 60 -0.40 -2.34 7.34
C PHE A 60 1.01 -2.02 6.84
N TRP A 61 2.04 -2.40 7.61
CA TRP A 61 3.44 -2.26 7.22
C TRP A 61 4.33 -3.27 7.94
N ILE A 62 5.53 -3.48 7.41
CA ILE A 62 6.57 -4.29 8.06
C ILE A 62 7.27 -3.44 9.12
N ARG A 63 7.35 -3.93 10.35
CA ARG A 63 8.07 -3.29 11.46
C ARG A 63 9.52 -3.01 11.07
N ASP A 64 10.02 -1.84 11.46
CA ASP A 64 11.41 -1.40 11.25
C ASP A 64 11.86 -1.30 9.77
N ASN A 65 10.93 -1.41 8.81
CA ASN A 65 11.27 -1.26 7.40
C ASN A 65 11.52 0.23 7.06
N PRO A 66 12.73 0.61 6.61
CA PRO A 66 13.11 2.01 6.38
C PRO A 66 12.36 2.66 5.21
N HIS A 67 11.69 1.87 4.38
CA HIS A 67 10.94 2.35 3.21
C HIS A 67 9.48 2.68 3.53
N VAL A 68 9.02 2.49 4.77
CA VAL A 68 7.66 2.82 5.18
C VAL A 68 7.48 4.34 5.20
N SER A 69 6.62 4.85 4.32
CA SER A 69 6.24 6.27 4.32
C SER A 69 5.48 6.64 5.59
N ARG A 70 5.58 7.90 6.04
CA ARG A 70 4.82 8.41 7.19
C ARG A 70 3.56 9.13 6.76
#